data_AF-A0A7X8V477-F1
#
_entry.id   AF-A0A7X8V477-F1
#
_cell.length_a   1.000
_cell.length_b   1.000
_cell.length_c   1.000
_cell.angle_alpha   90.00
_cell.angle_beta   90.00
_cell.angle_gamma   90.00
#
_symmetry.space_group_name_H-M   'P 1'
#
loop_
_entity.id
_entity.type
_entity.pdbx_description
1 polymer ?
#
loop_
_entity_poly.entity_id
_entity_poly.type
_entity_poly.pdbx_seq_one_letter_code
_entity_poly.pdbx_strand_id
1 'polypeptide(L)'
;MRIIIRFVNREQPEESTTIALEQVKESFLRQGVTAEVLFSPEEGPADFFVGTLSGSSFLQKLATQRRIELLPGKEALTIQELATNDNSPPAVVVCAADTRGLNYALYELAERIDSQPLNELTTPVTEKPFLPIREVFTFHNFRRPQQTAFTPAYWERYFSLLVRTRFNRFRLFLTAPGKPLVLPFPYFADVPEFPEIRAVDAPPAVK
;
A
#
# COMPACT_ATOMS: atom_id res chain seq x y z
N MET A 1 -9.33 5.35 -24.48
CA MET A 1 -8.74 6.49 -23.72
C MET A 1 -7.51 5.96 -22.99
N ARG A 2 -6.38 6.66 -23.02
CA ARG A 2 -5.14 6.26 -22.34
C ARG A 2 -4.86 7.29 -21.24
N ILE A 3 -4.68 6.81 -20.00
CA ILE A 3 -4.30 7.61 -18.84
C ILE A 3 -2.81 7.40 -18.57
N ILE A 4 -2.09 8.48 -18.32
CA ILE A 4 -0.67 8.49 -17.95
C ILE A 4 -0.57 8.78 -16.46
N ILE A 5 -0.10 7.78 -15.71
CA ILE A 5 0.25 7.89 -14.30
C ILE A 5 1.77 8.02 -14.22
N ARG A 6 2.27 9.16 -13.75
CA ARG A 6 3.70 9.39 -13.59
C ARG A 6 4.11 9.23 -12.14
N PHE A 7 4.98 8.27 -11.88
CA PHE A 7 5.63 8.11 -10.59
C PHE A 7 6.86 9.01 -10.52
N VAL A 8 6.83 10.02 -9.63
CA VAL A 8 7.76 11.16 -9.63
C VAL A 8 8.80 11.12 -8.50
N ASN A 9 8.94 9.99 -7.80
CA ASN A 9 10.02 9.84 -6.84
C ASN A 9 11.37 9.65 -7.56
N ARG A 10 12.45 10.04 -6.89
CA ARG A 10 13.84 9.84 -7.35
C ARG A 10 14.22 8.37 -7.47
N GLU A 11 13.66 7.54 -6.59
CA GLU A 11 13.89 6.10 -6.54
C GLU A 11 12.66 5.35 -7.05
N GLN A 12 12.89 4.15 -7.58
CA GLN A 12 11.83 3.24 -8.03
C GLN A 12 10.82 2.97 -6.90
N PRO A 13 9.54 2.70 -7.23
CA PRO A 13 8.55 2.35 -6.23
C PRO A 13 8.99 1.07 -5.48
N GLU A 14 8.81 1.07 -4.16
CA GLU A 14 8.88 -0.15 -3.37
C GLU A 14 7.88 -1.19 -3.89
N GLU A 15 8.11 -2.47 -3.61
CA GLU A 15 7.23 -3.57 -4.04
C GLU A 15 5.76 -3.33 -3.64
N SER A 16 5.53 -2.86 -2.41
CA SER A 16 4.18 -2.53 -1.93
C SER A 16 3.49 -1.43 -2.75
N THR A 17 4.25 -0.43 -3.19
CA THR A 17 3.76 0.66 -4.05
C THR A 17 3.52 0.18 -5.46
N THR A 18 4.37 -0.71 -5.97
CA THR A 18 4.16 -1.36 -7.28
C THR A 18 2.83 -2.14 -7.29
N ILE A 19 2.56 -2.92 -6.24
CA ILE A 19 1.28 -3.64 -6.07
C ILE A 19 0.10 -2.66 -6.05
N ALA A 20 0.22 -1.55 -5.31
CA ALA A 20 -0.83 -0.54 -5.24
C ALA A 20 -1.06 0.18 -6.59
N LEU A 21 -0.01 0.44 -7.37
CA LEU A 21 -0.11 0.99 -8.73
C LEU A 21 -0.78 0.02 -9.69
N GLU A 22 -0.50 -1.28 -9.59
CA GLU A 22 -1.20 -2.30 -10.37
C GLU A 22 -2.69 -2.36 -10.01
N GLN A 23 -3.07 -2.22 -8.73
CA GLN A 23 -4.48 -2.13 -8.34
C GLN A 23 -5.20 -0.94 -8.98
N VAL A 24 -4.54 0.23 -9.10
CA VAL A 24 -5.09 1.38 -9.81
C VAL A 24 -5.23 1.10 -11.31
N LYS A 25 -4.23 0.47 -11.95
CA LYS A 25 -4.30 0.09 -13.37
C LYS A 25 -5.43 -0.89 -13.64
N GLU A 26 -5.60 -1.90 -12.79
CA GLU A 26 -6.70 -2.86 -12.87
C GLU A 26 -8.06 -2.19 -12.75
N SER A 27 -8.19 -1.22 -11.83
CA SER A 27 -9.43 -0.46 -11.63
C SER A 27 -9.79 0.37 -12.88
N PHE A 28 -8.81 1.05 -13.49
CA PHE A 28 -9.03 1.74 -14.76
C PHE A 28 -9.39 0.78 -15.90
N LEU A 29 -8.73 -0.39 -15.96
CA LEU A 29 -9.01 -1.39 -16.98
C LEU A 29 -10.43 -1.94 -16.86
N ARG A 30 -10.94 -2.13 -15.64
CA ARG A 30 -12.35 -2.50 -15.39
C ARG A 30 -13.32 -1.45 -15.92
N GLN A 31 -12.94 -0.18 -15.94
CA GLN A 31 -13.70 0.93 -16.54
C GLN A 31 -13.47 1.07 -18.06
N GLY A 32 -12.75 0.15 -18.70
CA GLY A 32 -12.45 0.20 -20.13
C GLY A 32 -11.40 1.24 -20.52
N VAL A 33 -10.62 1.73 -19.56
CA VAL A 33 -9.57 2.74 -19.76
C VAL A 33 -8.20 2.10 -19.52
N THR A 34 -7.25 2.33 -20.43
CA THR A 34 -5.89 1.83 -20.25
C THR A 34 -5.08 2.86 -19.47
N ALA A 35 -4.54 2.47 -18.31
CA ALA A 35 -3.61 3.27 -17.55
C ALA A 35 -2.16 2.77 -17.74
N GLU A 36 -1.26 3.68 -18.06
CA GLU A 36 0.17 3.45 -18.17
C GLU A 36 0.89 4.13 -17.02
N VAL A 37 1.75 3.37 -16.33
CA VAL A 37 2.59 3.90 -15.26
C VAL A 37 3.98 4.16 -15.83
N LEU A 38 4.41 5.41 -15.78
CA LEU A 38 5.73 5.85 -16.19
C LEU A 38 6.54 6.25 -14.96
N PHE A 39 7.70 5.63 -14.79
CA PHE A 39 8.69 6.09 -13.83
C PHE A 39 9.48 7.26 -14.44
N SER A 40 9.31 8.47 -13.89
CA SER A 40 10.09 9.63 -14.30
C SER A 40 10.14 10.65 -13.16
N PRO A 41 11.32 10.87 -12.54
CA PRO A 41 11.47 11.91 -11.52
C PRO A 41 11.38 13.33 -12.07
N GLU A 42 11.30 13.49 -13.40
CA GLU A 42 11.22 14.77 -14.08
C GLU A 42 9.79 15.20 -14.42
N GLU A 43 9.60 16.52 -14.53
CA GLU A 43 8.34 17.13 -14.96
C GLU A 43 8.00 16.73 -16.41
N GLY A 44 6.73 16.47 -16.68
CA GLY A 44 6.22 16.25 -18.02
C GLY A 44 4.75 15.85 -18.01
N PRO A 45 4.13 15.66 -19.17
CA PRO A 45 2.69 15.44 -19.26
C PRO A 45 2.29 14.15 -18.52
N ALA A 46 1.27 14.26 -17.68
CA ALA A 46 0.63 13.18 -16.96
C ALA A 46 -0.78 13.59 -16.57
N ASP A 47 -1.70 12.63 -16.53
CA ASP A 47 -3.03 12.82 -15.95
C ASP A 47 -2.97 12.68 -14.42
N PHE A 48 -2.07 11.84 -13.92
CA PHE A 48 -1.81 11.64 -12.50
C PHE A 48 -0.32 11.76 -12.17
N PHE A 49 0.03 12.55 -11.16
CA PHE A 49 1.35 12.57 -10.54
C PHE A 49 1.30 11.82 -9.21
N VAL A 50 2.11 10.78 -9.06
CA VAL A 50 2.12 9.89 -7.89
C VAL A 50 3.49 9.92 -7.22
N GLY A 51 3.54 10.13 -5.91
CA GLY A 51 4.80 10.04 -5.17
C GLY A 51 4.73 10.47 -3.72
N THR A 52 5.87 10.46 -3.03
CA THR A 52 6.00 10.96 -1.66
C THR A 52 6.64 12.34 -1.67
N LEU A 53 6.29 13.19 -0.68
CA LEU A 53 6.96 14.49 -0.52
C LEU A 53 8.46 14.33 -0.32
N SER A 54 8.90 13.37 0.48
CA SER A 54 10.33 13.14 0.73
C SER A 54 11.07 12.61 -0.51
N GLY A 55 10.38 11.83 -1.35
CA GLY A 55 10.97 11.16 -2.51
C GLY A 55 11.01 12.01 -3.79
N SER A 56 10.26 13.12 -3.87
CA SER A 56 10.12 13.90 -5.11
C SER A 56 10.39 15.39 -4.91
N SER A 57 11.40 15.93 -5.61
CA SER A 57 11.65 17.37 -5.66
C SER A 57 10.51 18.15 -6.34
N PHE A 58 9.82 17.52 -7.29
CA PHE A 58 8.65 18.10 -7.95
C PHE A 58 7.51 18.34 -6.94
N LEU A 59 7.17 17.31 -6.15
CA LEU A 59 6.11 17.44 -5.14
C LEU A 59 6.50 18.44 -4.03
N GLN A 60 7.77 18.48 -3.63
CA GLN A 60 8.26 19.49 -2.67
C GLN A 60 8.10 20.92 -3.19
N LYS A 61 8.42 21.15 -4.47
CA LYS A 61 8.25 22.45 -5.13
C LYS A 61 6.78 22.85 -5.16
N LEU A 62 5.88 21.93 -5.51
CA LEU A 62 4.43 22.17 -5.49
C LEU A 62 3.92 22.50 -4.08
N ALA A 63 4.37 21.78 -3.06
CA ALA A 63 4.00 22.04 -1.66
C ALA A 63 4.49 23.43 -1.20
N THR A 64 5.73 23.78 -1.54
CA THR A 64 6.32 25.10 -1.21
C THR A 64 5.56 26.25 -1.88
N GLN A 65 5.08 26.03 -3.11
CA GLN A 65 4.23 26.96 -3.86
C GLN A 65 2.77 26.96 -3.39
N ARG A 66 2.41 26.17 -2.36
CA ARG A 66 1.04 25.97 -1.86
C ARG A 66 0.06 25.51 -2.95
N ARG A 67 0.54 24.74 -3.91
CA ARG A 67 -0.27 24.12 -4.96
C ARG A 67 -0.81 22.75 -4.55
N ILE A 68 -0.18 22.11 -3.57
CA ILE A 68 -0.68 20.90 -2.92
C ILE A 68 -0.70 21.12 -1.40
N GLU A 69 -1.72 20.58 -0.75
CA GLU A 69 -1.85 20.59 0.70
C GLU A 69 -1.65 19.17 1.24
N LEU A 70 -0.67 19.00 2.13
CA LEU A 70 -0.46 17.75 2.83
C LEU A 70 -0.35 18.03 4.33
N LEU A 71 -1.14 17.31 5.12
CA LEU A 71 -1.03 17.37 6.58
C LEU A 71 0.32 16.81 7.04
N PRO A 72 0.92 17.38 8.09
CA PRO A 72 2.14 16.83 8.67
C PRO A 72 1.84 15.54 9.44
N GLY A 73 2.71 14.55 9.31
CA GLY A 73 2.68 13.30 10.07
C GLY A 73 2.89 12.07 9.21
N LYS A 74 3.21 10.95 9.87
CA LYS A 74 3.33 9.65 9.19
C LYS A 74 1.99 9.23 8.60
N GLU A 75 2.05 8.53 7.48
CA GLU A 75 0.88 8.02 6.74
C GLU A 75 -0.11 9.12 6.25
N ALA A 76 0.24 10.41 6.35
CA ALA A 76 -0.59 11.48 5.80
C ALA A 76 -0.60 11.41 4.27
N LEU A 77 -1.74 11.71 3.67
CA LEU A 77 -1.96 11.64 2.23
C LEU A 77 -2.82 12.78 1.71
N THR A 78 -2.69 13.06 0.41
CA THR A 78 -3.56 13.97 -0.34
C THR A 78 -3.83 13.43 -1.74
N ILE A 79 -5.06 13.57 -2.19
CA ILE A 79 -5.49 13.39 -3.58
C ILE A 79 -6.20 14.68 -3.95
N GLN A 80 -5.67 15.42 -4.93
CA GLN A 80 -6.28 16.68 -5.36
C GLN A 80 -5.93 17.01 -6.79
N GLU A 81 -6.80 17.77 -7.45
CA GLU A 81 -6.50 18.35 -8.75
C GLU A 81 -5.47 19.48 -8.61
N LEU A 82 -4.52 19.55 -9.53
CA LEU A 82 -3.62 20.71 -9.66
C LEU A 82 -4.35 21.81 -10.40
N ALA A 83 -4.33 23.00 -9.82
CA ALA A 83 -4.83 24.20 -10.49
C ALA A 83 -4.17 24.34 -11.86
N THR A 84 -4.99 24.35 -12.91
CA THR A 84 -4.58 24.53 -14.29
C THR A 84 -3.84 25.87 -14.41
N ASN A 85 -2.58 25.85 -14.85
CA ASN A 85 -1.96 27.05 -15.42
C ASN A 85 -2.45 27.15 -16.88
N ASP A 86 -2.56 28.35 -17.45
CA ASP A 86 -3.21 28.67 -18.73
C ASP A 86 -2.86 27.82 -19.99
N ASN A 87 -1.97 26.83 -19.91
CA ASN A 87 -1.59 25.95 -21.03
C ASN A 87 -1.37 24.46 -20.68
N SER A 88 -1.67 24.00 -19.47
CA SER A 88 -1.50 22.58 -19.10
C SER A 88 -2.86 21.90 -18.87
N PRO A 89 -3.08 20.67 -19.35
CA PRO A 89 -4.28 19.91 -18.99
C PRO A 89 -4.35 19.73 -17.46
N PRO A 90 -5.56 19.68 -16.88
CA PRO A 90 -5.72 19.39 -15.47
C PRO A 90 -5.10 18.03 -15.15
N ALA A 91 -4.36 17.96 -14.05
CA ALA A 91 -3.70 16.74 -13.58
C ALA A 91 -4.01 16.54 -12.10
N VAL A 92 -4.17 15.29 -11.68
CA VAL A 92 -4.40 14.93 -10.28
C VAL A 92 -3.08 14.58 -9.61
N VAL A 93 -2.83 15.12 -8.43
CA VAL A 93 -1.72 14.71 -7.57
C VAL A 93 -2.23 13.71 -6.55
N VAL A 94 -1.53 12.58 -6.45
CA VAL A 94 -1.65 11.58 -5.40
C VAL A 94 -0.34 11.59 -4.63
N CYS A 95 -0.33 12.28 -3.49
CA CYS A 95 0.88 12.52 -2.71
C CYS A 95 0.73 12.04 -1.28
N ALA A 96 1.82 11.60 -0.67
CA ALA A 96 1.84 11.23 0.74
C ALA A 96 3.15 11.60 1.44
N ALA A 97 3.12 11.55 2.77
CA ALA A 97 4.28 11.81 3.61
C ALA A 97 5.32 10.68 3.58
N ASP A 98 4.87 9.44 3.40
CA ASP A 98 5.70 8.23 3.36
C ASP A 98 5.09 7.16 2.45
N THR A 99 5.82 6.06 2.19
CA THR A 99 5.40 4.95 1.32
C THR A 99 4.05 4.37 1.74
N ARG A 100 3.79 4.26 3.05
CA ARG A 100 2.56 3.66 3.56
C ARG A 100 1.35 4.58 3.36
N GLY A 101 1.51 5.88 3.58
CA GLY A 101 0.51 6.88 3.20
C GLY A 101 0.24 6.87 1.70
N LEU A 102 1.27 6.66 0.88
CA LEU A 102 1.12 6.59 -0.58
C LEU A 102 0.31 5.37 -0.99
N ASN A 103 0.55 4.22 -0.37
CA ASN A 103 -0.25 3.02 -0.59
C ASN A 103 -1.71 3.26 -0.22
N TYR A 104 -2.01 3.90 0.91
CA TYR A 104 -3.39 4.25 1.25
C TYR A 104 -4.03 5.17 0.19
N ALA A 105 -3.29 6.16 -0.31
CA ALA A 105 -3.79 7.07 -1.35
C ALA A 105 -4.08 6.34 -2.68
N LEU A 106 -3.24 5.38 -3.06
CA LEU A 106 -3.44 4.58 -4.27
C LEU A 106 -4.62 3.61 -4.14
N TYR A 107 -4.80 2.98 -2.99
CA TYR A 107 -5.96 2.13 -2.74
C TYR A 107 -7.26 2.94 -2.64
N GLU A 108 -7.22 4.13 -2.06
CA GLU A 108 -8.32 5.10 -2.08
C GLU A 108 -8.68 5.50 -3.53
N LEU A 109 -7.67 5.82 -4.36
CA LEU A 109 -7.88 6.12 -5.77
C LEU A 109 -8.49 4.95 -6.54
N ALA A 110 -7.98 3.73 -6.34
CA ALA A 110 -8.52 2.52 -6.95
C ALA A 110 -10.01 2.33 -6.57
N GLU A 111 -10.34 2.50 -5.29
CA GLU A 111 -11.72 2.39 -4.81
C GLU A 111 -12.64 3.45 -5.42
N ARG A 112 -12.17 4.69 -5.60
CA ARG A 112 -12.92 5.72 -6.32
C ARG A 112 -13.13 5.33 -7.78
N ILE A 113 -12.10 4.88 -8.49
CA ILE A 113 -12.23 4.44 -9.89
C ILE A 113 -13.27 3.32 -10.04
N ASP A 114 -13.34 2.41 -9.08
CA ASP A 114 -14.31 1.32 -9.10
C ASP A 114 -15.75 1.77 -8.73
N SER A 115 -15.90 2.82 -7.91
CA SER A 115 -17.20 3.16 -7.28
C SER A 115 -17.89 4.41 -7.82
N GLN A 116 -17.18 5.28 -8.54
CA GLN A 116 -17.72 6.55 -9.04
C GLN A 116 -17.31 6.82 -10.51
N PRO A 117 -18.09 7.65 -11.23
CA PRO A 117 -17.71 8.14 -12.55
C PRO A 117 -16.33 8.82 -12.57
N LEU A 118 -15.60 8.68 -13.69
CA LEU A 118 -14.22 9.19 -13.80
C LEU A 118 -14.09 10.72 -13.62
N ASN A 119 -15.14 11.48 -13.94
CA ASN A 119 -15.18 12.92 -13.76
C ASN A 119 -15.35 13.35 -12.29
N GLU A 120 -15.68 12.43 -11.38
CA GLU A 120 -15.81 12.70 -9.94
C GLU A 120 -14.52 12.35 -9.16
N LEU A 121 -13.52 11.76 -9.83
CA LEU A 121 -12.23 11.38 -9.23
C LEU A 121 -11.45 12.55 -8.64
N THR A 122 -11.75 13.78 -9.08
CA THR A 122 -11.03 15.01 -8.70
C THR A 122 -11.45 15.56 -7.34
N THR A 123 -12.47 14.98 -6.69
CA THR A 123 -12.91 15.38 -5.35
C THR A 123 -11.73 15.33 -4.37
N PRO A 124 -11.29 16.48 -3.82
CA PRO A 124 -10.06 16.53 -3.05
C PRO A 124 -10.21 15.78 -1.72
N VAL A 125 -9.16 15.09 -1.31
CA VAL A 125 -9.02 14.48 0.01
C VAL A 125 -7.64 14.80 0.56
N THR A 126 -7.60 15.28 1.80
CA THR A 126 -6.36 15.50 2.54
C THR A 126 -6.56 14.96 3.95
N GLU A 127 -5.83 13.90 4.30
CA GLU A 127 -6.10 13.14 5.52
C GLU A 127 -4.80 12.69 6.20
N LYS A 128 -4.90 12.45 7.51
CA LYS A 128 -3.89 11.76 8.30
C LYS A 128 -4.59 10.84 9.30
N PRO A 129 -3.97 9.71 9.69
CA PRO A 129 -4.56 8.88 10.72
C PRO A 129 -4.58 9.59 12.07
N PHE A 130 -5.68 9.44 12.79
CA PHE A 130 -5.76 9.86 14.20
C PHE A 130 -4.96 8.90 15.10
N LEU A 131 -5.14 7.58 14.89
CA LEU A 131 -4.42 6.55 15.64
C LEU A 131 -3.18 6.09 14.86
N PRO A 132 -1.96 6.15 15.44
CA PRO A 132 -0.74 5.71 14.76
C PRO A 132 -0.67 4.19 14.59
N ILE A 133 -1.46 3.44 15.36
CA ILE A 133 -1.51 1.98 15.34
C ILE A 133 -2.97 1.57 15.18
N ARG A 134 -3.25 0.82 14.12
CA ARG A 134 -4.56 0.26 13.79
C ARG A 134 -4.33 -1.22 13.54
N GLU A 135 -4.64 -2.03 14.54
CA GLU A 135 -4.28 -3.44 14.58
C GLU A 135 -5.50 -4.36 14.46
N VAL A 136 -5.33 -5.42 13.69
CA VAL A 136 -6.17 -6.62 13.76
C VAL A 136 -5.35 -7.81 14.25
N PHE A 137 -6.00 -8.72 14.95
CA PHE A 137 -5.41 -10.00 15.30
C PHE A 137 -6.30 -11.16 14.89
N THR A 138 -5.69 -12.28 14.54
CA THR A 138 -6.42 -13.53 14.28
C THR A 138 -5.81 -14.66 15.10
N PHE A 139 -6.66 -15.55 15.59
CA PHE A 139 -6.25 -16.76 16.27
C PHE A 139 -6.35 -17.92 15.29
N HIS A 140 -5.21 -18.57 15.04
CA HIS A 140 -5.21 -19.83 14.32
C HIS A 140 -5.29 -21.00 15.30
N ASN A 141 -6.30 -21.86 15.15
CA ASN A 141 -6.47 -23.05 15.97
C ASN A 141 -6.24 -24.30 15.14
N PHE A 142 -5.10 -24.94 15.37
CA PHE A 142 -4.68 -26.14 14.67
C PHE A 142 -5.62 -27.36 14.90
N ARG A 143 -6.53 -27.32 15.89
CA ARG A 143 -7.56 -28.36 16.06
C ARG A 143 -8.71 -28.26 15.06
N ARG A 144 -8.78 -27.19 14.27
CA ARG A 144 -9.76 -27.01 13.20
C ARG A 144 -9.04 -26.87 11.85
N PRO A 145 -8.55 -27.99 11.27
CA PRO A 145 -7.76 -27.99 10.04
C PRO A 145 -8.53 -27.53 8.79
N GLN A 146 -9.85 -27.37 8.87
CA GLN A 146 -10.68 -26.83 7.78
C GLN A 146 -10.54 -25.31 7.58
N GLN A 147 -9.69 -24.61 8.35
CA GLN A 147 -9.39 -23.22 8.05
C GLN A 147 -8.55 -23.15 6.76
N THR A 148 -9.20 -22.78 5.66
CA THR A 148 -8.62 -22.42 4.35
C THR A 148 -7.65 -21.21 4.40
N ALA A 149 -7.22 -20.82 5.60
CA ALA A 149 -6.60 -19.54 5.94
C ALA A 149 -5.11 -19.44 5.59
N PHE A 150 -4.57 -20.37 4.78
CA PHE A 150 -3.13 -20.38 4.44
C PHE A 150 -2.82 -20.40 2.95
N THR A 151 -3.82 -20.28 2.07
CA THR A 151 -3.49 -20.09 0.66
C THR A 151 -2.93 -18.67 0.46
N PRO A 152 -1.90 -18.47 -0.38
CA PRO A 152 -1.39 -17.14 -0.72
C PRO A 152 -2.52 -16.21 -1.18
N ALA A 153 -3.42 -16.70 -2.04
CA ALA A 153 -4.58 -15.95 -2.53
C ALA A 153 -5.53 -15.46 -1.41
N TYR A 154 -5.69 -16.22 -0.32
CA TYR A 154 -6.47 -15.77 0.84
C TYR A 154 -5.77 -14.59 1.53
N TRP A 155 -4.47 -14.71 1.78
CA TRP A 155 -3.69 -13.68 2.48
C TRP A 155 -3.53 -12.42 1.65
N GLU A 156 -3.32 -12.54 0.34
CA GLU A 156 -3.32 -11.41 -0.59
C GLU A 156 -4.63 -10.63 -0.48
N ARG A 157 -5.78 -11.30 -0.63
CA ARG A 157 -7.09 -10.66 -0.48
C ARG A 157 -7.28 -10.04 0.91
N TYR A 158 -6.84 -10.72 1.96
CA TYR A 158 -6.97 -10.24 3.34
C TYR A 158 -6.10 -9.01 3.59
N PHE A 159 -4.84 -9.00 3.15
CA PHE A 159 -3.96 -7.85 3.31
C PHE A 159 -4.36 -6.67 2.43
N SER A 160 -4.85 -6.91 1.20
CA SER A 160 -5.46 -5.85 0.39
C SER A 160 -6.65 -5.20 1.11
N LEU A 161 -7.50 -5.99 1.78
CA LEU A 161 -8.58 -5.45 2.62
C LEU A 161 -8.04 -4.60 3.78
N LEU A 162 -6.99 -5.06 4.46
CA LEU A 162 -6.38 -4.30 5.55
C LEU A 162 -5.80 -2.97 5.06
N VAL A 163 -5.14 -2.93 3.90
CA VAL A 163 -4.62 -1.68 3.33
C VAL A 163 -5.75 -0.72 2.97
N ARG A 164 -6.82 -1.20 2.32
CA ARG A 164 -8.02 -0.41 1.99
C ARG A 164 -8.67 0.21 3.23
N THR A 165 -8.78 -0.58 4.30
CA THR A 165 -9.31 -0.13 5.59
C THR A 165 -8.25 0.54 6.49
N ARG A 166 -7.05 0.76 5.94
CA ARG A 166 -5.90 1.45 6.54
C ARG A 166 -5.38 0.80 7.83
N PHE A 167 -5.67 -0.48 8.11
CA PHE A 167 -5.00 -1.21 9.18
C PHE A 167 -3.52 -1.37 8.84
N ASN A 168 -2.67 -1.07 9.82
CA ASN A 168 -1.22 -0.99 9.62
C ASN A 168 -0.44 -1.98 10.48
N ARG A 169 -1.15 -2.86 11.20
CA ARG A 169 -0.55 -3.93 11.99
C ARG A 169 -1.45 -5.16 11.97
N PHE A 170 -0.85 -6.30 11.68
CA PHE A 170 -1.51 -7.60 11.73
C PHE A 170 -0.76 -8.50 12.71
N ARG A 171 -1.50 -9.16 13.61
CA ARG A 171 -0.95 -10.17 14.53
C ARG A 171 -1.60 -11.52 14.31
N LEU A 172 -0.78 -12.52 14.02
CA LEU A 172 -1.20 -13.91 13.98
C LEU A 172 -0.85 -14.59 15.30
N PHE A 173 -1.87 -14.98 16.06
CA PHE A 173 -1.71 -15.79 17.26
C PHE A 173 -1.88 -17.27 16.92
N LEU A 174 -0.81 -18.05 17.02
CA LEU A 174 -0.84 -19.49 16.80
C LEU A 174 -1.22 -20.19 18.11
N THR A 175 -2.39 -20.83 18.16
CA THR A 175 -2.85 -21.59 19.33
C THR A 175 -2.52 -23.07 19.17
N ALA A 176 -1.59 -23.58 19.96
CA ALA A 176 -1.10 -24.95 19.86
C ALA A 176 -2.19 -26.00 20.18
N PRO A 177 -2.31 -27.09 19.40
CA PRO A 177 -3.17 -28.19 19.79
C PRO A 177 -2.42 -29.07 20.80
N GLY A 178 -2.85 -29.04 22.07
CA GLY A 178 -2.62 -30.16 22.99
C GLY A 178 -1.30 -30.22 23.79
N LYS A 179 -0.31 -29.38 23.54
CA LYS A 179 0.82 -29.11 24.46
C LYS A 179 1.27 -27.66 24.26
N PRO A 180 1.80 -26.96 25.27
CA PRO A 180 2.12 -25.56 25.13
C PRO A 180 3.32 -25.43 24.18
N LEU A 181 3.06 -25.16 22.89
CA LEU A 181 3.93 -24.28 22.10
C LEU A 181 3.71 -22.82 22.58
N VAL A 182 3.69 -22.65 23.89
CA VAL A 182 4.26 -21.48 24.54
C VAL A 182 5.73 -21.83 24.73
N LEU A 183 6.43 -22.16 23.63
CA LEU A 183 7.87 -22.05 23.67
C LEU A 183 8.08 -20.54 23.64
N PRO A 184 8.65 -19.91 24.69
CA PRO A 184 9.14 -18.52 24.57
C PRO A 184 10.18 -18.37 23.44
N PHE A 185 10.55 -19.49 22.80
CA PHE A 185 11.66 -19.71 21.90
C PHE A 185 11.19 -20.56 20.68
N PRO A 186 10.46 -19.97 19.71
CA PRO A 186 9.94 -20.67 18.53
C PRO A 186 11.03 -21.29 17.64
N TYR A 187 12.28 -20.88 17.84
CA TYR A 187 13.47 -21.35 17.14
C TYR A 187 13.97 -22.75 17.56
N PHE A 188 13.31 -23.40 18.52
CA PHE A 188 13.55 -24.82 18.84
C PHE A 188 12.67 -25.78 18.02
N ALA A 189 11.77 -25.29 17.17
CA ALA A 189 11.00 -26.13 16.28
C ALA A 189 11.87 -26.56 15.08
N ASP A 190 12.13 -27.87 14.96
CA ASP A 190 12.71 -28.45 13.75
C ASP A 190 11.57 -28.85 12.81
N VAL A 191 11.45 -28.15 11.67
CA VAL A 191 10.41 -28.37 10.67
C VAL A 191 11.10 -28.79 9.37
N PRO A 192 11.19 -30.11 9.08
CA PRO A 192 11.95 -30.64 7.96
C PRO A 192 11.56 -30.06 6.59
N GLU A 193 10.31 -29.64 6.43
CA GLU A 193 9.77 -29.03 5.22
C GLU A 193 10.30 -27.61 4.96
N PHE A 194 10.80 -26.93 6.00
CA PHE A 194 11.37 -25.58 5.94
C PHE A 194 12.74 -25.57 6.61
N PRO A 195 13.74 -26.27 6.05
CA PRO A 195 15.05 -26.44 6.66
C PRO A 195 15.81 -25.11 6.85
N GLU A 196 15.42 -24.05 6.16
CA GLU A 196 15.93 -22.68 6.29
C GLU A 196 15.46 -21.97 7.57
N ILE A 197 14.37 -22.43 8.21
CA ILE A 197 13.83 -21.83 9.42
C ILE A 197 14.50 -22.48 10.63
N ARG A 198 15.63 -21.91 11.08
CA ARG A 198 16.38 -22.35 12.28
C ARG A 198 16.84 -21.13 13.07
N ALA A 199 17.07 -21.28 14.37
CA ALA A 199 17.87 -20.27 15.09
C ALA A 199 19.28 -20.23 14.50
N VAL A 200 19.73 -19.03 14.17
CA VAL A 200 21.16 -18.77 13.97
C VAL A 200 21.87 -19.15 15.27
N ASP A 201 22.91 -19.99 15.18
CA ASP A 201 23.72 -20.50 16.29
C ASP A 201 23.07 -21.53 17.25
N ALA A 202 21.88 -22.05 16.95
CA ALA A 202 21.34 -23.18 17.72
C ALA A 202 22.04 -24.50 17.33
N PRO A 203 22.47 -25.34 18.29
CA PRO A 203 22.92 -26.69 17.99
C PRO A 203 21.79 -27.46 17.30
N PRO A 204 22.11 -28.38 16.36
CA PRO A 204 21.09 -29.16 15.67
C PRO A 204 20.23 -29.89 16.69
N ALA A 205 18.91 -29.91 16.46
CA ALA A 205 17.98 -30.65 17.29
C ALA A 205 18.46 -32.11 17.39
N VAL A 206 18.72 -32.57 18.62
CA VAL A 206 19.09 -33.95 18.87
C VAL A 206 17.85 -34.79 18.57
N LYS A 207 17.96 -35.66 17.56
CA LYS A 207 16.92 -36.63 17.19
C LYS A 207 16.66 -37.64 18.31
#